data_AF-A0A1Y1WKF5-F1
#
_entry.id   AF-A0A1Y1WKF5-F1
#
_cell.length_a   1.000
_cell.length_b   1.000
_cell.length_c   1.000
_cell.angle_alpha   90.00
_cell.angle_beta   90.00
_cell.angle_gamma   90.00
#
_symmetry.space_group_name_H-M   'P 1'
#
loop_
_entity.id
_entity.type
_entity.pdbx_description
1 polymer ?
#
loop_
_entity_poly.entity_id
_entity_poly.type
_entity_poly.pdbx_seq_one_letter_code
_entity_poly.pdbx_strand_id
1 'polypeptide(L)'
;MSGCAQGALVANGGNSYWIAYNGTVQQVWKNIDTSLVNCTTDKDTLSCCYSNECKNFVCPGDEASSSDYSLLSAAMQQAANVQNTASSAGKIRVGAALLLTLTLLPFALA
;
A
#
# COMPACT_ATOMS: atom_id res chain seq x y z
N MET A 1 11.34 -21.30 8.09
CA MET A 1 11.22 -19.83 7.95
C MET A 1 9.88 -19.45 8.59
N SER A 2 9.51 -18.19 8.77
CA SER A 2 8.15 -17.84 9.24
C SER A 2 7.28 -17.49 8.07
N GLY A 3 6.01 -17.89 8.09
CA GLY A 3 5.09 -17.81 6.95
C GLY A 3 4.59 -16.43 6.51
N CYS A 4 5.35 -15.37 6.72
CA CYS A 4 5.03 -14.03 6.21
C CYS A 4 5.72 -13.77 4.87
N ALA A 5 4.94 -13.40 3.85
CA ALA A 5 5.48 -12.88 2.61
C ALA A 5 5.93 -11.43 2.84
N GLN A 6 7.11 -11.08 2.31
CA GLN A 6 7.76 -9.79 2.54
C GLN A 6 8.15 -9.17 1.20
N GLY A 7 8.05 -7.85 1.08
CA GLY A 7 8.36 -7.15 -0.16
C GLY A 7 8.77 -5.71 0.04
N ALA A 8 9.82 -5.29 -0.67
CA ALA A 8 10.25 -3.90 -0.78
C ALA A 8 9.84 -3.36 -2.15
N LEU A 9 9.14 -2.22 -2.17
CA LEU A 9 8.81 -1.50 -3.38
C LEU A 9 9.73 -0.28 -3.49
N VAL A 10 10.51 -0.21 -4.56
CA VAL A 10 11.31 0.97 -4.93
C VAL A 10 10.56 1.70 -6.04
N ALA A 11 10.12 2.93 -5.77
CA ALA A 11 9.29 3.69 -6.70
C ALA A 11 9.59 5.19 -6.60
N ASN A 12 9.31 5.94 -7.69
CA ASN A 12 9.58 7.37 -7.78
C ASN A 12 8.86 8.22 -6.70
N GLY A 13 7.78 7.70 -6.12
CA GLY A 13 7.03 8.34 -5.03
C GLY A 13 7.55 8.01 -3.62
N GLY A 14 8.68 7.30 -3.51
CA GLY A 14 9.31 6.89 -2.25
C GLY A 14 9.19 5.40 -1.99
N ASN A 15 10.28 4.79 -1.49
CA ASN A 15 10.31 3.35 -1.27
C ASN A 15 9.44 2.96 -0.08
N SER A 16 8.93 1.74 -0.08
CA SER A 16 8.05 1.24 0.96
C SER A 16 8.27 -0.25 1.22
N TYR A 17 7.92 -0.68 2.43
CA TYR A 17 8.05 -2.07 2.86
C TYR A 17 6.67 -2.64 3.19
N TRP A 18 6.43 -3.85 2.75
CA TRP A 18 5.14 -4.50 2.74
C TRP A 18 5.27 -5.91 3.28
N ILE A 19 4.25 -6.35 4.02
CA ILE A 19 4.14 -7.71 4.53
C ILE A 19 2.74 -8.23 4.20
N ALA A 20 2.67 -9.50 3.82
CA ALA A 20 1.42 -10.22 3.66
C ALA A 20 1.40 -11.50 4.49
N TYR A 21 0.29 -11.73 5.17
CA TYR A 21 0.06 -12.90 6.01
C TYR A 21 -1.44 -13.07 6.27
N ASN A 22 -1.88 -14.33 6.41
CA ASN A 22 -3.29 -14.68 6.67
C ASN A 22 -4.26 -14.01 5.69
N GLY A 23 -3.89 -13.92 4.40
CA GLY A 23 -4.73 -13.31 3.37
C GLY A 23 -4.85 -11.80 3.47
N THR A 24 -4.01 -11.13 4.27
CA THR A 24 -4.01 -9.68 4.45
C THR A 24 -2.66 -9.11 4.03
N VAL A 25 -2.67 -7.97 3.32
CA VAL A 25 -1.48 -7.19 2.97
C VAL A 25 -1.45 -5.90 3.77
N GLN A 26 -0.29 -5.53 4.28
CA GLN A 26 -0.07 -4.29 5.01
C GLN A 26 1.17 -3.56 4.49
N GLN A 27 1.02 -2.26 4.24
CA GLN A 27 2.15 -1.35 4.07
C GLN A 27 2.70 -1.02 5.46
N VAL A 28 3.87 -1.56 5.79
CA VAL A 28 4.47 -1.41 7.12
C VAL A 28 5.08 -0.04 7.30
N TRP A 29 5.83 0.40 6.28
CA TRP A 29 6.50 1.69 6.20
C TRP A 29 6.44 2.27 4.79
N LYS A 30 6.49 3.61 4.70
CA LYS A 30 6.50 4.38 3.46
C LYS A 30 7.59 5.46 3.52
N ASN A 31 8.14 5.82 2.37
CA ASN A 31 9.21 6.81 2.22
C ASN A 31 10.44 6.48 3.09
N ILE A 32 10.85 5.21 3.09
CA ILE A 32 11.99 4.72 3.86
C ILE A 32 13.11 4.23 2.96
N ASP A 33 14.32 4.06 3.51
CA ASP A 33 15.34 3.25 2.83
C ASP A 33 15.10 1.77 3.15
N THR A 34 14.64 1.00 2.16
CA THR A 34 14.31 -0.42 2.34
C THR A 34 15.54 -1.29 2.58
N SER A 35 16.75 -0.82 2.23
CA SER A 35 18.00 -1.54 2.52
C SER A 35 18.35 -1.56 4.01
N LEU A 36 17.77 -0.65 4.79
CA LEU A 36 17.95 -0.56 6.24
C LEU A 36 16.90 -1.36 7.03
N VAL A 37 15.96 -2.01 6.34
CA VAL A 37 14.99 -2.89 6.99
C VAL A 37 15.68 -4.21 7.33
N ASN A 38 15.74 -4.54 8.61
CA ASN A 38 16.27 -5.82 9.07
C ASN A 38 15.13 -6.66 9.65
N CYS A 39 14.92 -7.85 9.11
CA CYS A 39 13.89 -8.77 9.57
C CYS A 39 14.51 -10.06 10.11
N THR A 40 14.08 -10.45 11.29
CA THR A 40 14.48 -11.69 11.96
C THR A 40 13.25 -12.51 12.27
N THR A 41 13.39 -13.83 12.19
CA THR A 41 12.33 -14.77 12.48
C THR A 41 12.66 -15.52 13.75
N ASP A 42 11.73 -15.53 14.71
CA ASP A 42 11.73 -16.44 15.87
C ASP A 42 10.40 -17.20 15.89
N LYS A 43 10.46 -18.52 15.68
CA LYS A 43 9.28 -19.40 15.58
C LYS A 43 8.26 -18.82 14.58
N ASP A 44 7.04 -18.56 15.05
CA ASP A 44 5.92 -18.01 14.29
C ASP A 44 5.93 -16.47 14.26
N THR A 45 6.99 -15.80 14.69
CA THR A 45 7.06 -14.33 14.74
C THR A 45 8.12 -13.80 13.81
N LEU A 46 7.70 -12.98 12.84
CA LEU A 46 8.58 -12.14 12.05
C LEU A 46 8.70 -10.78 12.73
N SER A 47 9.92 -10.41 13.14
CA SER A 47 10.23 -9.11 13.72
C SER A 47 11.06 -8.30 12.72
N CYS A 48 10.49 -7.24 12.18
CA CYS A 48 11.15 -6.33 11.26
C CYS A 48 11.43 -5.01 11.95
N CYS A 49 12.64 -4.46 11.78
CA CYS A 49 13.03 -3.17 12.33
C CYS A 49 13.51 -2.24 11.22
N TYR A 50 13.14 -0.97 11.33
CA TYR A 50 13.67 0.12 10.53
C TYR A 50 14.04 1.29 11.46
N SER A 51 15.30 1.71 11.43
CA SER A 51 15.85 2.67 12.39
C SER A 51 15.64 2.19 13.85
N ASN A 52 14.87 2.93 14.66
CA ASN A 52 14.58 2.59 16.06
C ASN A 52 13.17 2.01 16.26
N GLU A 53 12.44 1.74 15.19
CA GLU A 53 11.08 1.21 15.23
C GLU A 53 11.08 -0.26 14.77
N CYS A 54 10.57 -1.15 15.62
CA CYS A 54 10.39 -2.56 15.31
C CYS A 54 8.90 -2.92 15.31
N LYS A 55 8.49 -3.74 14.34
CA LYS A 55 7.15 -4.31 14.25
C LYS A 55 7.22 -5.82 14.17
N ASN A 56 6.34 -6.46 14.94
CA ASN A 56 6.26 -7.91 15.05
C ASN A 56 4.97 -8.39 14.40
N PHE A 57 5.09 -9.46 13.62
CA PHE A 57 4.00 -10.08 12.89
C PHE A 57 3.95 -11.55 13.27
N VAL A 58 2.80 -11.99 13.75
CA VAL A 58 2.57 -13.41 14.04
C VAL A 58 2.17 -14.09 12.73
N CYS A 59 3.10 -14.85 12.18
CA CYS A 59 3.03 -15.56 10.91
C CYS A 59 3.11 -17.07 11.21
N PRO A 60 1.99 -17.70 11.60
CA PRO A 60 1.99 -19.12 11.90
C PRO A 60 2.36 -19.95 10.66
N GLY A 61 3.21 -20.96 10.85
CA GLY A 61 3.62 -21.88 9.78
C GLY A 61 5.01 -21.58 9.20
N ASP A 62 5.56 -22.59 8.53
CA ASP A 62 6.96 -22.58 8.08
C ASP A 62 7.23 -21.71 6.85
N GLU A 63 6.20 -21.45 6.02
CA GLU A 63 6.30 -20.69 4.77
C GLU A 63 5.02 -19.92 4.44
N ALA A 64 5.18 -18.81 3.72
CA ALA A 64 4.06 -17.97 3.33
C ALA A 64 3.26 -18.64 2.21
N SER A 65 1.93 -18.52 2.27
CA SER A 65 1.09 -19.16 1.27
C SER A 65 1.26 -18.49 -0.10
N SER A 66 1.08 -19.25 -1.19
CA SER A 66 1.08 -18.71 -2.55
C SER A 66 0.06 -17.57 -2.74
N SER A 67 -1.03 -17.60 -1.97
CA SER A 67 -2.04 -16.55 -1.91
C SER A 67 -1.47 -15.26 -1.30
N ASP A 68 -0.70 -15.34 -0.22
CA ASP A 68 -0.08 -14.17 0.42
C ASP A 68 0.93 -13.49 -0.53
N TYR A 69 1.75 -14.26 -1.25
CA TYR A 69 2.64 -13.72 -2.28
C TYR A 69 1.88 -13.04 -3.42
N SER A 70 0.75 -13.63 -3.85
CA SER A 70 -0.10 -13.07 -4.91
C SER A 70 -0.74 -11.75 -4.47
N LEU A 71 -1.24 -11.68 -3.23
CA LEU A 71 -1.80 -10.47 -2.65
C LEU A 71 -0.72 -9.39 -2.50
N LEU A 72 0.46 -9.75 -1.99
CA LEU A 72 1.59 -8.84 -1.81
C LEU A 72 2.01 -8.21 -3.13
N SER A 73 2.24 -9.04 -4.15
CA SER A 73 2.64 -8.56 -5.48
C SER A 73 1.59 -7.66 -6.11
N ALA A 74 0.30 -8.01 -6.03
CA ALA A 74 -0.78 -7.19 -6.54
C ALA A 74 -0.86 -5.82 -5.85
N ALA A 75 -0.74 -5.78 -4.52
CA ALA A 75 -0.77 -4.53 -3.76
C ALA A 75 0.42 -3.62 -4.08
N MET A 76 1.64 -4.18 -4.19
CA MET A 76 2.83 -3.42 -4.55
C MET A 76 2.75 -2.87 -5.98
N GLN A 77 2.22 -3.65 -6.93
CA GLN A 77 1.98 -3.18 -8.31
C GLN A 77 0.96 -2.04 -8.36
N GLN A 78 -0.16 -2.16 -7.63
CA GLN A 78 -1.16 -1.10 -7.54
C GLN A 78 -0.56 0.18 -6.94
N ALA A 79 0.22 0.06 -5.86
CA ALA A 79 0.89 1.20 -5.24
C ALA A 79 1.86 1.91 -6.21
N ALA A 80 2.64 1.14 -6.98
CA ALA A 80 3.53 1.68 -8.01
C ALA A 80 2.75 2.45 -9.10
N ASN A 81 1.61 1.91 -9.55
CA ASN A 81 0.79 2.54 -10.59
C ASN A 81 0.10 3.83 -10.10
N VAL A 82 -0.41 3.84 -8.85
CA VAL A 82 -1.01 5.04 -8.25
C VAL A 82 0.03 6.16 -8.10
N GLN A 83 1.26 5.83 -7.69
CA GLN A 83 2.34 6.82 -7.57
C GLN A 83 2.74 7.43 -8.93
N ASN A 84 2.81 6.62 -9.99
CA ASN A 84 3.05 7.13 -11.35
C ASN A 84 1.92 8.05 -11.84
N THR A 85 0.69 7.81 -11.40
CA THR A 85 -0.48 8.63 -11.76
C THR A 85 -0.52 9.94 -10.97
N ALA A 86 -0.16 9.93 -9.68
CA ALA A 86 -0.08 11.12 -8.84
C ALA A 86 1.00 12.12 -9.30
N SER A 87 2.13 11.63 -9.84
CA SER A 87 3.14 12.49 -10.47
C SER A 87 2.68 13.11 -11.80
N SER A 88 1.65 12.55 -12.44
CA SER A 88 1.08 13.06 -13.69
C SER A 88 -0.05 14.07 -13.47
N ALA A 89 -0.53 14.24 -12.23
CA ALA A 89 -1.54 15.23 -11.85
C ALA A 89 -0.96 16.63 -11.58
N GLY A 90 0.28 16.88 -12.00
CA GLY A 90 0.90 18.20 -11.99
C GLY A 90 0.35 19.08 -13.12
N LYS A 91 -0.64 19.93 -12.78
CA LYS A 91 -1.20 21.05 -13.56
C LYS A 91 -2.21 20.67 -14.66
N ILE A 92 -3.42 20.29 -14.27
CA ILE A 92 -4.59 20.79 -15.00
C ILE A 92 -5.10 22.00 -14.23
N ARG A 93 -4.77 23.20 -14.72
CA ARG A 93 -5.48 24.42 -14.30
C ARG A 93 -6.90 24.29 -14.85
N VAL A 94 -7.82 23.73 -14.08
CA VAL A 94 -9.25 23.88 -14.33
C VAL A 94 -9.60 25.31 -13.91
N GLY A 95 -9.33 26.24 -14.81
CA GLY A 95 -9.84 27.59 -14.73
C GLY A 95 -11.30 27.59 -15.10
N ALA A 96 -12.12 28.15 -14.19
CA ALA A 96 -13.51 28.57 -14.38
C ALA A 96 -14.52 27.42 -14.64
N ALA A 97 -15.74 27.44 -14.11
CA ALA A 97 -16.49 28.48 -13.45
C ALA A 97 -17.42 27.85 -12.40
N LEU A 98 -17.50 28.52 -11.26
CA LEU A 98 -18.62 28.41 -10.34
C LEU A 98 -19.88 28.89 -11.07
N LEU A 99 -20.83 27.98 -11.37
CA LEU A 99 -22.21 28.36 -11.70
C LEU A 99 -23.16 27.50 -10.87
N LEU A 100 -23.41 27.97 -9.66
CA LEU A 100 -24.67 27.74 -8.96
C LEU A 100 -25.80 28.29 -9.84
N THR A 101 -26.58 27.41 -10.46
CA THR A 101 -27.94 27.76 -10.89
C THR A 101 -28.92 26.78 -10.27
N LEU A 102 -29.40 27.21 -9.11
CA LEU A 102 -30.65 26.84 -8.49
C LEU A 102 -31.81 27.26 -9.42
N THR A 103 -32.50 26.33 -10.06
CA THR A 103 -33.85 26.53 -10.63
C THR A 103 -34.56 25.18 -10.59
N LEU A 104 -35.35 24.92 -9.55
CA LEU A 104 -36.81 25.05 -9.50
C LEU A 104 -37.54 24.12 -10.49
N LEU A 105 -38.40 23.27 -9.89
CA LEU A 105 -39.41 22.42 -10.51
C LEU A 105 -40.13 23.08 -11.71
N PRO A 106 -40.71 22.25 -12.59
CA PRO A 106 -42.14 22.38 -12.77
C PRO A 106 -42.91 21.08 -12.53
N PHE A 107 -44.11 21.31 -12.02
CA PHE A 107 -45.22 20.39 -11.92
C PHE A 107 -45.60 19.77 -13.28
N ALA A 108 -46.28 18.62 -13.16
CA ALA A 108 -47.44 18.17 -13.94
C ALA A 108 -47.24 17.11 -15.04
N LEU A 109 -48.15 16.12 -14.93
CA LEU A 109 -48.72 15.20 -15.92
C LEU A 109 -47.93 13.94 -16.30
N ALA A 110 -48.24 12.85 -15.60
CA ALA A 110 -48.82 11.64 -16.20
C ALA A 110 -49.61 10.87 -15.12
#